data_AF-A0AAQ4ETL7-F1
#
_entry.id   AF-A0AAQ4ETL7-F1
#
_cell.length_a   1.000
_cell.length_b   1.000
_cell.length_c   1.000
_cell.angle_alpha   90.00
_cell.angle_beta   90.00
_cell.angle_gamma   90.00
#
_symmetry.space_group_name_H-M   'P 1'
#
loop_
_entity.id
_entity.type
_entity.pdbx_description
1 polymer ?
#
loop_
_entity_poly.entity_id
_entity_poly.type
_entity_poly.pdbx_seq_one_letter_code
_entity_poly.pdbx_strand_id
1 'polypeptide(L)'
;MIGPIFEVVLRTVKCVFGWAPVVFAGALFTEAYYAYVFVFCGAFVKEVALRVALAVVFHLLLLFCVWSFAQTTLTPPTPVPRYFEITGDERRRLADAARNPARRDTLLEAMATKRGVLTRYTDGSVNYCDACQRIKPDRCHHCSSCEK
;
A
#
# COMPACT_ATOMS: atom_id res chain seq x y z
N MET A 1 21.07 9.24 -22.13
CA MET A 1 20.83 7.79 -22.30
C MET A 1 21.14 6.96 -21.05
N ILE A 2 21.37 7.57 -19.87
CA ILE A 2 21.69 6.89 -18.60
C ILE A 2 20.43 6.71 -17.72
N GLY A 3 19.38 7.50 -17.96
CA GLY A 3 18.11 7.47 -17.21
C GLY A 3 17.41 6.12 -17.12
N PRO A 4 17.17 5.38 -18.23
CA PRO A 4 16.39 4.15 -18.16
C PRO A 4 17.10 3.01 -17.42
N ILE A 5 18.43 2.93 -17.52
CA ILE A 5 19.23 1.92 -16.79
C ILE A 5 19.24 2.25 -15.29
N PHE A 6 19.42 3.53 -14.94
CA PHE A 6 19.43 3.99 -13.56
C PHE A 6 18.07 3.78 -12.84
N GLU A 7 16.95 4.04 -13.52
CA GLU A 7 15.61 3.77 -12.99
C GLU A 7 15.36 2.28 -12.75
N VAL A 8 15.77 1.40 -13.68
CA VAL A 8 15.65 -0.05 -13.53
C VAL A 8 16.45 -0.56 -12.33
N VAL A 9 17.68 -0.06 -12.15
CA VAL A 9 18.53 -0.41 -10.99
C VAL A 9 17.89 0.07 -9.69
N LEU A 10 17.44 1.32 -9.61
CA LEU A 10 16.77 1.86 -8.42
C LEU A 10 15.49 1.10 -8.06
N ARG A 11 14.68 0.72 -9.05
CA ARG A 11 13.46 -0.06 -8.83
C ARG A 11 13.77 -1.45 -8.31
N THR A 12 14.81 -2.09 -8.86
CA THR A 12 15.27 -3.41 -8.42
C THR A 12 15.77 -3.36 -6.97
N VAL A 13 16.60 -2.36 -6.63
CA VAL A 13 17.09 -2.13 -5.28
C VAL A 13 15.93 -1.90 -4.30
N LYS A 14 14.97 -1.01 -4.64
CA LYS A 14 13.79 -0.77 -3.81
C LYS A 14 12.97 -2.05 -3.57
N CYS A 15 12.77 -2.88 -4.58
CA CYS A 15 12.07 -4.15 -4.42
C CYS A 15 12.84 -5.09 -3.49
N VAL A 16 14.14 -5.29 -3.70
CA VAL A 16 14.96 -6.22 -2.89
C VAL A 16 15.05 -5.78 -1.43
N PHE A 17 15.41 -4.52 -1.18
CA PHE A 17 15.50 -4.00 0.19
C PHE A 17 14.14 -3.82 0.85
N GLY A 18 13.08 -3.65 0.05
CA GLY A 18 11.69 -3.60 0.54
C GLY A 18 11.22 -4.90 1.20
N TRP A 19 11.82 -6.05 0.86
CA TRP A 19 11.49 -7.34 1.50
C TRP A 19 12.26 -7.61 2.80
N ALA A 20 13.31 -6.84 3.11
CA ALA A 20 14.11 -7.07 4.32
C ALA A 20 13.27 -7.05 5.62
N PRO A 21 12.34 -6.09 5.83
CA PRO A 21 11.46 -6.11 7.00
C PRO A 21 10.55 -7.34 7.06
N VAL A 22 10.10 -7.84 5.91
CA VAL A 22 9.21 -9.01 5.83
C VAL A 22 9.96 -10.29 6.18
N VAL A 23 11.17 -10.46 5.64
CA VAL A 23 12.04 -11.59 5.98
C VAL A 23 12.40 -11.57 7.47
N PHE A 24 12.72 -10.40 8.01
CA PHE A 24 13.01 -10.23 9.43
C PHE A 24 11.82 -10.64 10.31
N ALA A 25 10.60 -10.20 9.97
CA ALA A 25 9.39 -10.62 10.70
C ALA A 25 9.16 -12.14 10.64
N GLY A 26 9.39 -12.76 9.47
CA GLY A 26 9.33 -14.22 9.32
C GLY A 26 10.33 -14.96 10.21
N ALA A 27 11.55 -14.44 10.34
CA ALA A 27 12.55 -14.98 11.26
C ALA A 27 12.08 -14.86 12.73
N LEU A 28 11.50 -13.73 13.13
CA LEU A 28 10.93 -13.55 14.47
C LEU A 28 9.80 -14.53 14.77
N PHE A 29 8.89 -14.78 13.83
CA PHE A 29 7.84 -15.78 14.02
C PHE A 29 8.40 -17.20 14.18
N THR A 30 9.43 -17.53 13.40
CA THR A 30 10.10 -18.84 13.48
C THR A 30 10.78 -19.02 14.83
N GLU A 31 11.52 -18.01 15.29
CA GLU A 31 12.18 -18.04 16.60
C GLU A 31 11.17 -18.12 17.74
N ALA A 32 10.10 -17.33 17.68
CA ALA A 32 9.03 -17.37 18.68
C ALA A 32 8.36 -18.76 18.74
N TYR A 33 8.14 -19.40 17.59
CA TYR A 33 7.61 -20.76 17.53
C TYR A 33 8.56 -21.76 18.19
N TYR A 34 9.84 -21.71 17.83
CA TYR A 34 10.86 -22.60 18.36
C TYR A 34 10.98 -22.47 19.89
N ALA A 35 11.14 -21.24 20.38
CA ALA A 35 11.29 -20.93 21.79
C ALA A 35 10.04 -21.34 22.60
N TYR A 36 8.83 -21.08 22.09
CA TYR A 36 7.62 -21.40 22.84
C TYR A 36 7.31 -22.90 22.84
N VAL A 37 7.36 -23.57 21.69
CA VAL A 37 6.91 -24.96 21.57
C VAL A 37 7.96 -25.96 22.06
N PHE A 38 9.20 -25.84 21.60
CA PHE A 38 10.22 -26.83 21.91
C PHE A 38 10.94 -26.53 23.22
N VAL A 39 11.28 -25.26 23.46
CA VAL A 39 11.99 -24.88 24.68
C VAL A 39 11.02 -24.75 25.85
N PHE A 40 10.06 -23.84 25.81
CA PHE A 40 9.15 -23.59 26.93
C PHE A 40 8.19 -24.76 27.19
N CYS A 41 7.32 -25.12 26.24
CA CYS A 41 6.37 -26.21 26.41
C CYS A 41 7.08 -27.56 26.53
N GLY A 42 8.10 -27.82 25.71
CA GLY A 42 8.82 -29.10 25.70
C GLY A 42 9.69 -29.36 26.94
N ALA A 43 10.50 -28.38 27.35
CA ALA A 43 11.49 -28.57 28.42
C ALA A 43 11.02 -28.10 29.81
N PHE A 44 10.25 -27.01 29.90
CA PHE A 44 9.89 -26.41 31.20
C PHE A 44 8.52 -26.88 31.73
N VAL A 45 7.52 -27.08 30.86
CA VAL A 45 6.17 -27.51 31.29
C VAL A 45 6.13 -29.02 31.47
N LYS A 46 6.12 -29.49 32.73
CA LYS A 46 6.15 -30.94 33.06
C LYS A 46 4.79 -31.63 32.91
N GLU A 47 3.70 -30.92 33.21
CA GLU A 47 2.35 -31.47 33.13
C GLU A 47 1.89 -31.58 31.67
N VAL A 48 1.51 -32.78 31.24
CA VAL A 48 1.17 -33.08 29.84
C VAL A 48 -0.08 -32.33 29.38
N ALA A 49 -1.14 -32.32 30.20
CA ALA A 49 -2.40 -31.66 29.84
C ALA A 49 -2.19 -30.15 29.64
N LEU A 50 -1.49 -29.50 30.58
CA LEU A 50 -1.15 -28.09 30.50
C LEU A 50 -0.25 -27.79 29.28
N ARG A 51 0.76 -28.63 29.02
CA ARG A 51 1.64 -28.50 27.84
C ARG A 51 0.83 -28.52 26.55
N VAL A 52 -0.07 -29.48 26.39
CA VAL A 52 -0.90 -29.62 25.19
C VAL A 52 -1.83 -28.42 25.05
N ALA A 53 -2.51 -28.01 26.13
CA ALA A 53 -3.42 -26.86 26.11
C ALA A 53 -2.70 -25.57 25.70
N LEU A 54 -1.55 -25.26 26.31
CA LEU A 54 -0.74 -24.09 25.97
C LEU A 54 -0.25 -24.13 24.52
N ALA A 55 0.23 -25.29 24.06
CA ALA A 55 0.67 -25.46 22.69
C ALA A 55 -0.49 -25.22 21.70
N VAL A 56 -1.66 -25.80 21.93
CA VAL A 56 -2.83 -25.63 21.04
C VAL A 56 -3.23 -24.16 20.93
N VAL A 57 -3.36 -23.46 22.06
CA VAL A 57 -3.72 -22.03 22.06
C VAL A 57 -2.67 -21.21 21.30
N PHE A 58 -1.39 -21.47 21.55
CA PHE A 58 -0.30 -20.77 20.85
C PHE A 58 -0.33 -21.02 19.33
N HIS A 59 -0.55 -22.25 18.87
CA HIS A 59 -0.63 -22.55 17.44
C HIS A 59 -1.78 -21.81 16.76
N LEU A 60 -2.95 -21.72 17.41
CA LEU A 60 -4.09 -20.97 16.88
C LEU A 60 -3.76 -19.47 16.76
N LEU A 61 -3.18 -18.88 17.79
CA LEU A 61 -2.80 -17.47 17.79
C LEU A 61 -1.71 -17.18 16.75
N LEU A 62 -0.68 -18.03 16.66
CA LEU A 62 0.38 -17.87 15.67
C LEU A 62 -0.16 -18.02 14.25
N LEU A 63 -1.07 -18.98 14.01
CA LEU A 63 -1.72 -19.15 12.71
C LEU A 63 -2.47 -17.89 12.30
N PHE A 64 -3.31 -17.32 13.16
CA PHE A 64 -4.02 -16.07 12.85
C PHE A 64 -3.09 -14.88 12.66
N CYS A 65 -2.00 -14.81 13.42
CA CYS A 65 -1.00 -13.77 13.30
C CYS A 65 -0.26 -13.85 11.94
N VAL A 66 0.27 -15.02 11.60
CA VAL A 66 0.97 -15.27 10.33
C VAL A 66 0.02 -15.09 9.16
N TRP A 67 -1.23 -15.56 9.26
CA TRP A 67 -2.24 -15.33 8.24
C TRP A 67 -2.49 -13.84 8.02
N SER A 68 -2.75 -13.08 9.09
CA SER A 68 -3.02 -11.64 8.99
C SER A 68 -1.82 -10.86 8.44
N PHE A 69 -0.61 -11.25 8.83
CA PHE A 69 0.62 -10.70 8.29
C PHE A 69 0.77 -11.00 6.80
N ALA A 70 0.50 -12.24 6.37
CA ALA A 70 0.52 -12.62 4.97
C ALA A 70 -0.52 -11.82 4.15
N GLN A 71 -1.75 -11.70 4.63
CA GLN A 71 -2.79 -10.89 3.97
C GLN A 71 -2.35 -9.43 3.85
N THR A 72 -1.76 -8.85 4.90
CA THR A 72 -1.35 -7.44 4.91
C THR A 72 -0.17 -7.16 3.96
N THR A 73 0.76 -8.11 3.84
CA THR A 73 1.98 -7.95 3.04
C THR A 73 1.78 -8.32 1.57
N LEU A 74 0.92 -9.30 1.29
CA LEU A 74 0.73 -9.85 -0.05
C LEU A 74 -0.46 -9.26 -0.79
N THR A 75 -1.41 -8.62 -0.10
CA THR A 75 -2.56 -7.98 -0.76
C THR A 75 -2.13 -6.67 -1.43
N PRO A 76 -2.21 -6.55 -2.77
CA PRO A 76 -1.88 -5.30 -3.45
C PRO A 76 -2.92 -4.22 -3.14
N PRO A 77 -2.53 -2.93 -3.17
CA PRO A 77 -3.48 -1.84 -3.01
C PRO A 77 -4.50 -1.83 -4.16
N THR A 78 -5.76 -1.58 -3.82
CA THR A 78 -6.86 -1.51 -4.79
C THR A 78 -6.61 -0.38 -5.80
N PRO A 79 -6.65 -0.67 -7.12
CA PRO A 79 -6.44 0.36 -8.12
C PRO A 79 -7.62 1.33 -8.17
N VAL A 80 -7.33 2.60 -8.46
CA VAL A 80 -8.36 3.61 -8.73
C VAL A 80 -9.13 3.24 -10.01
N PRO A 81 -10.47 3.24 -10.00
CA PRO A 81 -11.27 2.96 -11.20
C PRO A 81 -10.97 3.91 -12.36
N ARG A 82 -11.02 3.41 -13.60
CA ARG A 82 -10.76 4.20 -14.82
C ARG A 82 -11.67 5.42 -14.99
N TYR A 83 -12.83 5.41 -14.35
CA TYR A 83 -13.75 6.56 -14.31
C TYR A 83 -13.07 7.86 -13.85
N PHE A 84 -12.07 7.75 -12.97
CA PHE A 84 -11.32 8.88 -12.44
C PHE A 84 -10.11 9.29 -13.29
N GLU A 85 -9.82 8.56 -14.37
CA GLU A 85 -8.75 8.89 -15.30
C GLU A 85 -9.09 10.14 -16.11
N ILE A 86 -8.07 10.96 -16.37
CA ILE A 86 -8.15 12.07 -17.32
C ILE A 86 -8.09 11.48 -18.73
N THR A 87 -9.20 11.60 -19.45
CA THR A 87 -9.31 11.18 -20.85
C THR A 87 -8.38 12.00 -21.77
N GLY A 88 -8.14 11.51 -22.99
CA GLY A 88 -7.31 12.23 -23.95
C GLY A 88 -7.81 13.65 -24.26
N ASP A 89 -9.13 13.83 -24.36
CA ASP A 89 -9.76 15.13 -24.58
C ASP A 89 -9.61 16.06 -23.37
N GLU A 90 -9.86 15.54 -22.16
CA GLU A 90 -9.70 16.30 -20.92
C GLU A 90 -8.24 16.74 -20.74
N ARG A 91 -7.28 15.88 -21.09
CA ARG A 91 -5.84 16.19 -21.06
C ARG A 91 -5.48 17.32 -22.01
N ARG A 92 -6.00 17.31 -23.24
CA ARG A 92 -5.82 18.41 -24.20
C ARG A 92 -6.35 19.72 -23.65
N ARG A 93 -7.57 19.71 -23.10
CA ARG A 93 -8.19 20.91 -22.50
C ARG A 93 -7.40 21.45 -21.30
N LEU A 94 -6.85 20.56 -20.46
CA LEU A 94 -5.97 20.94 -19.35
C LEU A 94 -4.64 21.54 -19.86
N ALA A 95 -4.07 20.98 -20.93
CA ALA A 95 -2.85 21.49 -21.55
C ALA A 95 -3.08 22.88 -22.17
N ASP A 96 -4.20 23.10 -22.86
CA ASP A 96 -4.57 24.40 -23.43
C ASP A 96 -4.80 25.45 -22.34
N ALA A 97 -5.32 25.02 -21.18
CA ALA A 97 -5.52 25.87 -20.01
C ALA A 97 -4.25 26.04 -19.15
N ALA A 98 -3.11 25.42 -19.48
CA ALA A 98 -1.93 25.40 -18.61
C ALA A 98 -1.37 26.80 -18.30
N ARG A 99 -1.52 27.76 -19.23
CA ARG A 99 -1.07 29.16 -19.04
C ARG A 99 -2.06 30.02 -18.24
N ASN A 100 -3.25 29.50 -17.94
CA ASN A 100 -4.29 30.21 -17.21
C ASN A 100 -4.77 29.36 -16.02
N PRO A 101 -4.18 29.55 -14.82
CA PRO A 101 -4.52 28.77 -13.62
C PRO A 101 -6.01 28.76 -13.29
N ALA A 102 -6.68 29.91 -13.34
CA ALA A 102 -8.12 30.01 -13.04
C ALA A 102 -8.98 29.17 -13.99
N ARG A 103 -8.63 29.16 -15.28
CA ARG A 103 -9.30 28.29 -16.28
C ARG A 103 -9.02 26.82 -16.02
N ARG A 104 -7.79 26.47 -15.63
CA ARG A 104 -7.40 25.08 -15.32
C ARG A 104 -8.17 24.57 -14.10
N ASP A 105 -8.27 25.38 -13.05
CA ASP A 105 -8.94 25.01 -11.81
C ASP A 105 -10.45 24.84 -12.01
N THR A 106 -11.07 25.74 -12.77
CA THR A 106 -12.49 25.62 -13.15
C THR A 106 -12.77 24.32 -13.91
N LEU A 107 -11.85 23.92 -14.79
CA LEU A 107 -11.97 22.70 -15.57
C LEU A 107 -11.81 21.44 -14.68
N LEU A 108 -10.82 21.43 -13.78
CA LEU A 108 -10.65 20.36 -12.80
C LEU A 108 -11.87 20.25 -11.88
N GLU A 109 -12.43 21.38 -11.45
CA GLU A 109 -13.61 21.43 -10.59
C GLU A 109 -14.81 20.79 -11.30
N ALA A 110 -15.12 21.19 -12.53
CA ALA A 110 -16.19 20.58 -13.32
C ALA A 110 -16.01 19.07 -13.52
N MET A 111 -14.77 18.62 -13.74
CA MET A 111 -14.42 17.21 -13.86
C MET A 111 -14.59 16.44 -12.54
N ALA A 112 -14.24 17.05 -11.40
CA ALA A 112 -14.38 16.47 -10.07
C ALA A 112 -15.85 16.37 -9.66
N THR A 113 -16.64 17.42 -9.89
CA THR A 113 -18.09 17.42 -9.68
C THR A 113 -18.77 16.35 -10.51
N LYS A 114 -18.45 16.25 -11.81
CA LYS A 114 -18.98 15.18 -12.68
C LYS A 114 -18.66 13.79 -12.13
N ARG A 115 -17.48 13.62 -11.52
CA ARG A 115 -17.02 12.36 -10.93
C ARG A 115 -17.50 12.12 -9.50
N GLY A 116 -18.23 13.05 -8.90
CA GLY A 116 -18.76 12.93 -7.54
C GLY A 116 -17.70 13.02 -6.44
N VAL A 117 -16.58 13.71 -6.69
CA VAL A 117 -15.53 13.92 -5.68
C VAL A 117 -15.89 15.10 -4.79
N LEU A 118 -16.08 14.84 -3.50
CA LEU A 118 -16.56 15.82 -2.53
C LEU A 118 -15.40 16.55 -1.82
N THR A 119 -14.26 15.88 -1.66
CA THR A 119 -13.14 16.44 -0.91
C THR A 119 -12.25 17.33 -1.77
N ARG A 120 -11.60 18.31 -1.14
CA ARG A 120 -10.63 19.23 -1.73
C ARG A 120 -9.37 19.26 -0.88
N TYR A 121 -8.27 19.78 -1.44
CA TYR A 121 -7.11 20.13 -0.64
C TYR A 121 -7.44 21.27 0.32
N THR A 122 -6.54 21.54 1.27
CA THR A 122 -6.71 22.61 2.27
C THR A 122 -6.80 24.01 1.65
N ASP A 123 -6.25 24.19 0.44
CA ASP A 123 -6.34 25.43 -0.34
C ASP A 123 -7.61 25.53 -1.19
N GLY A 124 -8.52 24.55 -1.08
CA GLY A 124 -9.76 24.47 -1.85
C GLY A 124 -9.60 23.88 -3.26
N SER A 125 -8.38 23.55 -3.70
CA SER A 125 -8.15 22.99 -5.03
C SER A 125 -8.60 21.53 -5.12
N VAL A 126 -8.92 21.09 -6.34
CA VAL A 126 -9.31 19.70 -6.62
C VAL A 126 -8.16 18.76 -6.31
N ASN A 127 -8.50 17.62 -5.67
CA ASN A 127 -7.57 16.53 -5.43
C ASN A 127 -7.14 15.87 -6.76
N TYR A 128 -6.18 16.47 -7.45
CA TYR A 128 -5.61 15.96 -8.71
C TYR A 128 -4.22 15.36 -8.46
N CYS A 129 -3.85 14.33 -9.24
CA CYS A 129 -2.52 13.74 -9.23
C CYS A 129 -1.85 13.91 -10.60
N ASP A 130 -0.79 14.70 -10.67
CA ASP A 130 0.00 14.88 -11.89
C ASP A 130 0.75 13.61 -12.30
N ALA A 131 1.29 12.85 -11.33
CA ALA A 131 2.04 11.63 -11.64
C ALA A 131 1.14 10.56 -12.29
N CYS A 132 -0.06 10.35 -11.73
CA CYS A 132 -1.01 9.36 -12.23
C CYS A 132 -1.93 9.89 -13.34
N GLN A 133 -2.05 11.21 -13.49
CA GLN A 133 -2.98 11.89 -14.40
C GLN A 133 -4.44 11.49 -14.15
N ARG A 134 -4.85 11.59 -12.88
CA ARG A 134 -6.19 11.21 -12.39
C ARG A 134 -6.71 12.23 -11.38
N ILE A 135 -8.04 12.39 -11.35
CA ILE A 135 -8.70 13.02 -10.19
C ILE A 135 -8.73 11.97 -9.07
N LYS A 136 -8.14 12.27 -7.93
CA LYS A 136 -8.11 11.38 -6.78
C LYS A 136 -9.54 11.24 -6.22
N PRO A 137 -10.07 10.02 -6.11
CA PRO A 137 -11.29 9.79 -5.34
C PRO A 137 -11.08 10.19 -3.88
N ASP A 138 -12.19 10.39 -3.17
CA ASP A 138 -12.14 10.70 -1.74
C ASP A 138 -11.33 9.62 -0.99
N ARG A 139 -10.45 10.07 -0.09
CA ARG A 139 -9.51 9.23 0.71
C ARG A 139 -8.41 8.51 -0.08
N CYS A 140 -8.27 8.74 -1.39
CA CYS A 140 -7.18 8.17 -2.17
C CYS A 140 -5.94 9.08 -2.19
N HIS A 141 -4.76 8.49 -2.00
CA HIS A 141 -3.48 9.19 -2.05
C HIS A 141 -2.52 8.49 -3.01
N HIS A 142 -1.66 9.28 -3.64
CA HIS A 142 -0.54 8.73 -4.41
C HIS A 142 0.54 8.26 -3.45
N CYS A 143 0.99 7.03 -3.60
CA CYS A 143 2.13 6.51 -2.86
C CYS A 143 3.35 6.50 -3.78
N SER A 144 4.34 7.35 -3.49
CA SER A 144 5.57 7.43 -4.27
C SER A 144 6.41 6.15 -4.20
N SER A 145 6.32 5.40 -3.11
CA SER A 145 6.97 4.09 -2.97
C SER A 145 6.31 3.01 -3.83
N CYS A 146 4.98 3.06 -3.98
CA CYS A 146 4.22 2.11 -4.80
C CYS A 146 4.05 2.56 -6.25
N GLU A 147 4.34 3.83 -6.54
CA GLU A 147 4.17 4.48 -7.85
C GLU A 147 2.72 4.37 -8.38
N LYS A 148 1.73 4.47 -7.47
CA LYS A 148 0.30 4.27 -7.74
C LYS A 148 -0.58 5.30 -7.06
#